data_AF-A0A1F3D591-F1
#
_entry.id   AF-A0A1F3D591-F1
#
_cell.length_a   1.000
_cell.length_b   1.000
_cell.length_c   1.000
_cell.angle_alpha   90.00
_cell.angle_beta   90.00
_cell.angle_gamma   90.00
#
_symmetry.space_group_name_H-M   'P 1'
#
loop_
_entity.id
_entity.type
_entity.pdbx_description
1 polymer ?
#
loop_
_entity_poly.entity_id
_entity_poly.type
_entity_poly.pdbx_seq_one_letter_code
_entity_poly.pdbx_strand_id
1 'polypeptide(L)'
;MTVCRIGHSFHIPVMGIGYSIDAPVKVAHYGITSTISLVDDGIIEKMRQFYCQYFQLPFNEITQNDDDYRAKRITAYLNLIDEIVKQKFEELKNSLESKSKELQKYFDMLPDCSWLKEKYASFSLKDNVTEFKNWINANLIAGSIDVNIMTKLDKENFRDGVKLPVEYCDAHAAFRGFANSKLSSSMVLSAGMNPRLYNYIEKFDEFFPNEKGEFKKKITLKVSDYRSALIQGKYFAKKGIWISEYRVESGLNCGGHAYISQGNLMGTVLEEFKNNRETLTKSINEILFSALKSKNKIIPNKELNFKITAQGGVGTNNEHNFLLNYYNVDSVGWATPFLLVPEVTNVDEQTIKLLQSAKEDDLYLSNISPYGVPFNNLRNNTKDIEQEKLVSEGKPGSPCIKKYGAFNAYFNGKNMCTGSREYQTQKIKELQALNLDKKTYDREYNKVVEKVCICVGLGTATLIKNKIPYTKEGEGVSICPGPDMAYFSKILSLQEMIAHIYGKLNVIERTDRPHFLVKEIIINIKYLKEKAEDSSTSDKEKESLKIFKQNLLEGIKYYNKLYSTVKVDDENVIKTSLSQLKNLEGELNDVKF
;
A
#
# COMPACT_ATOMS: atom_id res chain seq x y z
N MET A 1 -17.94 21.36 -8.60
CA MET A 1 -18.90 20.23 -8.67
C MET A 1 -18.10 18.96 -8.46
N THR A 2 -18.44 18.14 -7.47
CA THR A 2 -17.75 16.87 -7.19
C THR A 2 -17.95 15.91 -8.36
N VAL A 3 -16.87 15.33 -8.89
CA VAL A 3 -16.97 14.28 -9.91
C VAL A 3 -17.76 13.11 -9.33
N CYS A 4 -19.01 12.95 -9.77
CA CYS A 4 -19.87 11.88 -9.29
C CYS A 4 -19.49 10.56 -9.96
N ARG A 5 -19.20 9.54 -9.16
CA ARG A 5 -18.88 8.18 -9.61
C ARG A 5 -20.02 7.24 -9.25
N ILE A 6 -20.15 6.16 -10.03
CA ILE A 6 -21.18 5.13 -9.84
C ILE A 6 -21.05 4.50 -8.45
N GLY A 7 -19.82 4.14 -8.04
CA GLY A 7 -19.51 3.57 -6.72
C GLY A 7 -18.58 4.44 -5.88
N HIS A 8 -17.78 3.80 -5.02
CA HIS A 8 -16.84 4.50 -4.16
C HIS A 8 -15.71 5.20 -4.95
N SER A 9 -15.41 6.43 -4.56
CA SER A 9 -14.23 7.19 -5.03
C SER A 9 -12.96 6.93 -4.24
N PHE A 10 -12.99 6.05 -3.24
CA PHE A 10 -11.82 5.63 -2.47
C PHE A 10 -11.56 4.14 -2.62
N HIS A 11 -10.35 3.72 -2.25
CA HIS A 11 -9.98 2.32 -2.09
C HIS A 11 -9.14 2.16 -0.82
N ILE A 12 -9.04 0.93 -0.31
CA ILE A 12 -8.21 0.57 0.84
C ILE A 12 -6.90 -0.04 0.32
N PRO A 13 -5.75 0.67 0.40
CA PRO A 13 -4.48 0.14 -0.04
C PRO A 13 -4.00 -1.02 0.84
N VAL A 14 -2.94 -1.70 0.38
CA VAL A 14 -2.28 -2.73 1.18
C VAL A 14 -1.73 -2.11 2.47
N MET A 15 -1.97 -2.78 3.61
CA MET A 15 -1.47 -2.37 4.91
C MET A 15 -0.71 -3.52 5.56
N GLY A 16 0.60 -3.32 5.77
CA GLY A 16 1.48 -4.34 6.31
C GLY A 16 1.47 -5.64 5.50
N ILE A 17 1.75 -6.75 6.18
CA ILE A 17 1.69 -8.09 5.59
C ILE A 17 0.33 -8.73 5.90
N GLY A 18 -0.15 -8.62 7.15
CA GLY A 18 -1.39 -9.25 7.60
C GLY A 18 -2.60 -8.32 7.75
N TYR A 19 -2.40 -7.01 7.94
CA TYR A 19 -3.50 -6.13 8.39
C TYR A 19 -4.67 -6.05 7.41
N SER A 20 -4.43 -6.14 6.10
CA SER A 20 -5.48 -6.12 5.08
C SER A 20 -5.70 -7.48 4.40
N ILE A 21 -5.16 -8.58 4.93
CA ILE A 21 -5.12 -9.88 4.23
C ILE A 21 -6.50 -10.44 3.86
N ASP A 22 -7.53 -10.10 4.64
CA ASP A 22 -8.91 -10.53 4.47
C ASP A 22 -9.89 -9.34 4.36
N ALA A 23 -9.37 -8.11 4.22
CA ALA A 23 -10.21 -6.92 4.04
C ALA A 23 -11.25 -7.11 2.92
N PRO A 24 -10.94 -7.75 1.76
CA PRO A 24 -11.96 -7.98 0.74
C PRO A 24 -13.14 -8.83 1.21
N VAL A 25 -12.92 -9.83 2.08
CA VAL A 25 -14.02 -10.61 2.68
C VAL A 25 -14.98 -9.74 3.50
N LYS A 26 -14.47 -8.65 4.06
CA LYS A 26 -15.19 -7.75 4.97
C LYS A 26 -15.88 -6.60 4.24
N VAL A 27 -15.36 -6.16 3.08
CA VAL A 27 -15.84 -4.92 2.43
C VAL A 27 -16.18 -5.03 0.95
N ALA A 28 -15.76 -6.08 0.23
CA ALA A 28 -15.94 -6.12 -1.22
C ALA A 28 -17.41 -6.22 -1.63
N HIS A 29 -18.26 -6.91 -0.86
CA HIS A 29 -19.71 -6.95 -1.14
C HIS A 29 -20.38 -5.57 -0.99
N TYR A 30 -19.73 -4.61 -0.32
CA TYR A 30 -20.16 -3.21 -0.28
C TYR A 30 -19.62 -2.33 -1.42
N GLY A 31 -18.98 -2.92 -2.43
CA GLY A 31 -18.41 -2.16 -3.55
C GLY A 31 -17.05 -1.51 -3.25
N ILE A 32 -16.42 -1.83 -2.11
CA ILE A 32 -15.16 -1.20 -1.68
C ILE A 32 -13.99 -2.07 -2.13
N THR A 33 -13.14 -1.51 -3.00
CA THR A 33 -11.89 -2.16 -3.41
C THR A 33 -10.87 -2.16 -2.27
N SER A 34 -10.22 -3.29 -2.04
CA SER A 34 -9.15 -3.44 -1.06
C SER A 34 -8.03 -4.35 -1.55
N THR A 35 -6.82 -4.21 -0.98
CA THR A 35 -5.61 -4.90 -1.47
C THR A 35 -5.03 -5.88 -0.44
N ILE A 36 -4.76 -7.11 -0.88
CA ILE A 36 -4.11 -8.19 -0.11
C ILE A 36 -2.60 -8.21 -0.38
N SER A 37 -1.76 -8.31 0.65
CA SER A 37 -0.32 -8.56 0.46
C SER A 37 -0.05 -10.05 0.18
N LEU A 38 0.72 -10.37 -0.86
CA LEU A 38 1.10 -11.75 -1.21
C LEU A 38 2.49 -12.17 -0.68
N VAL A 39 3.08 -11.38 0.22
CA VAL A 39 4.46 -11.58 0.69
C VAL A 39 4.60 -12.81 1.61
N ASP A 40 3.67 -13.03 2.55
CA ASP A 40 3.72 -14.15 3.51
C ASP A 40 2.70 -15.23 3.16
N ASP A 41 3.15 -16.21 2.35
CA ASP A 41 2.37 -17.39 1.99
C ASP A 41 1.97 -18.24 3.20
N GLY A 42 2.73 -18.19 4.30
CA GLY A 42 2.44 -18.95 5.50
C GLY A 42 1.23 -18.38 6.26
N ILE A 43 1.11 -17.05 6.36
CA ILE A 43 -0.09 -16.40 6.92
C ILE A 43 -1.27 -16.59 5.98
N ILE A 44 -1.05 -16.51 4.66
CA ILE A 44 -2.09 -16.80 3.66
C ILE A 44 -2.69 -18.20 3.87
N GLU A 45 -1.85 -19.22 4.06
CA GLU A 45 -2.31 -20.59 4.30
C GLU A 45 -3.04 -20.74 5.64
N LYS A 46 -2.55 -20.09 6.71
CA LYS A 46 -3.24 -20.05 8.00
C LYS A 46 -4.61 -19.37 7.91
N MET A 47 -4.72 -18.26 7.18
CA MET A 47 -6.00 -17.57 6.94
C MET A 47 -6.94 -18.38 6.03
N ARG A 48 -6.38 -19.12 5.06
CA ARG A 48 -7.15 -20.07 4.26
C ARG A 48 -7.77 -21.15 5.14
N GLN A 49 -6.98 -21.74 6.05
CA GLN A 49 -7.48 -22.71 7.03
C GLN A 49 -8.59 -22.12 7.90
N PHE A 50 -8.36 -20.92 8.46
CA PHE A 50 -9.33 -20.22 9.28
C PHE A 50 -10.68 -20.03 8.57
N TYR A 51 -10.66 -19.54 7.32
CA TYR A 51 -11.89 -19.33 6.56
C TYR A 51 -12.56 -20.62 6.09
N CYS A 52 -11.79 -21.63 5.69
CA CYS A 52 -12.35 -22.94 5.39
C CYS A 52 -13.10 -23.51 6.62
N GLN A 53 -12.53 -23.38 7.82
CA GLN A 53 -13.21 -23.80 9.05
C GLN A 53 -14.45 -22.95 9.34
N TYR A 54 -14.34 -21.63 9.22
CA TYR A 54 -15.44 -20.69 9.49
C TYR A 54 -16.66 -20.94 8.57
N PHE A 55 -16.41 -21.20 7.28
CA PHE A 55 -17.44 -21.46 6.28
C PHE A 55 -17.75 -22.95 6.08
N GLN A 56 -17.17 -23.85 6.88
CA GLN A 56 -17.33 -25.31 6.78
C GLN A 56 -16.98 -25.87 5.39
N LEU A 57 -15.96 -25.30 4.75
CA LEU A 57 -15.43 -25.73 3.45
C LEU A 57 -14.29 -26.74 3.62
N PRO A 58 -14.08 -27.66 2.66
CA PRO A 58 -12.96 -28.60 2.69
C PRO A 58 -11.61 -27.88 2.75
N PHE A 59 -10.72 -28.36 3.61
CA PHE A 59 -9.35 -27.85 3.73
C PHE A 59 -8.34 -29.01 3.64
N ASN A 60 -7.54 -28.99 2.58
CA ASN A 60 -6.34 -29.80 2.46
C ASN A 60 -5.13 -28.88 2.59
N GLU A 61 -4.26 -29.12 3.58
CA GLU A 61 -3.07 -28.31 3.79
C GLU A 61 -2.11 -28.42 2.60
N ILE A 62 -1.59 -27.28 2.16
CA ILE A 62 -0.46 -27.21 1.22
C ILE A 62 0.77 -26.93 2.08
N THR A 63 1.63 -27.91 2.25
CA THR A 63 2.84 -27.86 3.09
C THR A 63 4.02 -27.27 2.32
N GLN A 64 5.11 -26.93 3.02
CA GLN A 64 6.34 -26.45 2.36
C GLN A 64 7.07 -27.53 1.55
N ASN A 65 6.71 -28.80 1.75
CA ASN A 65 7.28 -29.93 1.01
C ASN A 65 6.60 -30.13 -0.33
N ASP A 66 5.40 -29.57 -0.51
CA ASP A 66 4.68 -29.66 -1.78
C ASP A 66 5.41 -28.88 -2.89
N ASP A 67 5.37 -29.45 -4.08
CA ASP A 67 5.87 -28.78 -5.28
C ASP A 67 5.14 -27.46 -5.49
N ASP A 68 5.91 -26.39 -5.68
CA ASP A 68 5.39 -25.04 -5.90
C ASP A 68 4.39 -24.56 -4.82
N TYR A 69 4.63 -24.95 -3.56
CA TYR A 69 3.71 -24.70 -2.46
C TYR A 69 3.26 -23.23 -2.36
N ARG A 70 4.17 -22.26 -2.57
CA ARG A 70 3.84 -20.83 -2.45
C ARG A 70 2.80 -20.40 -3.48
N ALA A 71 3.02 -20.71 -4.76
CA ALA A 71 2.05 -20.34 -5.79
C ALA A 71 0.71 -21.06 -5.54
N LYS A 72 0.74 -22.34 -5.15
CA LYS A 72 -0.47 -23.12 -4.82
C LYS A 72 -1.25 -22.54 -3.64
N ARG A 73 -0.59 -22.19 -2.53
CA ARG A 73 -1.20 -21.53 -1.37
C ARG A 73 -1.90 -20.24 -1.75
N ILE A 74 -1.20 -19.40 -2.52
CA ILE A 74 -1.73 -18.11 -3.00
C ILE A 74 -2.93 -18.33 -3.93
N THR A 75 -2.83 -19.20 -4.92
CA THR A 75 -3.95 -19.53 -5.82
C THR A 75 -5.16 -20.04 -5.04
N ALA A 76 -4.96 -21.00 -4.13
CA ALA A 76 -6.03 -21.60 -3.34
C ALA A 76 -6.73 -20.57 -2.44
N TYR A 77 -5.95 -19.71 -1.77
CA TYR A 77 -6.51 -18.64 -0.93
C TYR A 77 -7.28 -17.61 -1.76
N LEU A 78 -6.72 -17.11 -2.85
CA LEU A 78 -7.40 -16.12 -3.69
C LEU A 78 -8.69 -16.66 -4.30
N ASN A 79 -8.73 -17.94 -4.66
CA ASN A 79 -9.95 -18.60 -5.11
C ASN A 79 -11.00 -18.73 -4.00
N LEU A 80 -10.57 -19.05 -2.77
CA LEU A 80 -11.45 -19.09 -1.60
C LEU A 80 -12.05 -17.71 -1.32
N ILE A 81 -11.23 -16.65 -1.33
CA ILE A 81 -11.72 -15.28 -1.09
C ILE A 81 -12.69 -14.83 -2.19
N ASP A 82 -12.41 -15.16 -3.46
CA ASP A 82 -13.32 -14.90 -4.58
C ASP A 82 -14.69 -15.55 -4.37
N GLU A 83 -14.71 -16.83 -3.94
CA GLU A 83 -15.93 -17.58 -3.66
C GLU A 83 -16.72 -16.96 -2.50
N ILE A 84 -16.07 -16.65 -1.38
CA ILE A 84 -16.70 -16.01 -0.22
C ILE A 84 -17.28 -14.65 -0.59
N VAL A 85 -16.54 -13.82 -1.33
CA VAL A 85 -17.01 -12.49 -1.73
C VAL A 85 -18.20 -12.59 -2.67
N LYS A 86 -18.16 -13.50 -3.64
CA LYS A 86 -19.30 -13.75 -4.54
C LYS A 86 -20.52 -14.20 -3.77
N GLN A 87 -20.37 -15.15 -2.84
CA GLN A 87 -21.47 -15.61 -1.99
C GLN A 87 -22.09 -14.45 -1.21
N LYS A 88 -21.29 -13.68 -0.46
CA LYS A 88 -21.77 -12.52 0.31
C LYS A 88 -22.46 -11.48 -0.57
N PHE A 89 -21.95 -11.26 -1.78
CA PHE A 89 -22.54 -10.32 -2.71
C PHE A 89 -23.86 -10.83 -3.29
N GLU A 90 -24.00 -12.12 -3.58
CA GLU A 90 -25.29 -12.72 -3.95
C GLU A 90 -26.28 -12.68 -2.79
N GLU A 91 -25.86 -12.96 -1.55
CA GLU A 91 -26.70 -12.82 -0.36
C GLU A 91 -27.21 -11.38 -0.19
N LEU A 92 -26.33 -10.39 -0.36
CA LEU A 92 -26.70 -8.97 -0.34
C LEU A 92 -27.76 -8.68 -1.41
N LYS A 93 -27.53 -9.12 -2.66
CA LYS A 93 -28.47 -8.94 -3.78
C LYS A 93 -29.77 -9.70 -3.61
N ASN A 94 -29.83 -10.79 -2.84
CA ASN A 94 -31.05 -11.57 -2.63
C ASN A 94 -31.85 -11.16 -1.40
N SER A 95 -31.29 -10.30 -0.53
CA SER A 95 -31.94 -9.78 0.68
C SER A 95 -33.07 -8.74 0.41
N LEU A 96 -33.74 -8.85 -0.74
CA LEU A 96 -34.60 -7.83 -1.34
C LEU A 96 -36.03 -7.79 -0.82
N GLU A 97 -36.55 -8.90 -0.29
CA GLU A 97 -37.97 -9.04 0.06
C GLU A 97 -38.43 -8.03 1.15
N SER A 98 -37.51 -7.34 1.82
CA SER A 98 -37.85 -6.40 2.89
C SER A 98 -36.99 -5.12 2.99
N LYS A 99 -36.25 -4.68 1.95
CA LYS A 99 -35.19 -3.65 2.11
C LYS A 99 -34.32 -3.99 3.32
N SER A 100 -33.62 -5.13 3.26
CA SER A 100 -32.82 -5.59 4.38
C SER A 100 -31.88 -4.48 4.88
N LYS A 101 -31.57 -4.52 6.18
CA LYS A 101 -30.62 -3.59 6.79
C LYS A 101 -29.26 -3.60 6.08
N GLU A 102 -28.86 -4.75 5.54
CA GLU A 102 -27.60 -4.92 4.80
C GLU A 102 -27.62 -4.23 3.43
N LEU A 103 -28.72 -4.34 2.68
CA LEU A 103 -28.87 -3.62 1.42
C LEU A 103 -28.94 -2.11 1.64
N GLN A 104 -29.65 -1.68 2.68
CA GLN A 104 -29.68 -0.27 3.06
C GLN A 104 -28.27 0.22 3.43
N LYS A 105 -27.50 -0.56 4.19
CA LYS A 105 -26.11 -0.25 4.54
C LYS A 105 -25.22 -0.04 3.31
N TYR A 106 -25.36 -0.84 2.26
CA TYR A 106 -24.65 -0.62 0.98
C TYR A 106 -24.89 0.80 0.44
N PHE A 107 -26.15 1.22 0.32
CA PHE A 107 -26.49 2.54 -0.24
C PHE A 107 -26.19 3.71 0.71
N ASP A 108 -26.31 3.51 2.02
CA ASP A 108 -26.01 4.54 3.01
C ASP A 108 -24.52 4.93 2.97
N MET A 109 -23.65 3.95 2.71
CA MET A 109 -22.20 4.12 2.57
C MET A 109 -21.79 4.74 1.24
N LEU A 110 -22.65 4.76 0.21
CA LEU A 110 -22.32 5.46 -1.03
C LEU A 110 -22.26 6.99 -0.84
N PRO A 111 -21.42 7.69 -1.64
CA PRO A 111 -21.41 9.14 -1.65
C PRO A 111 -22.77 9.68 -2.09
N ASP A 112 -23.19 10.83 -1.56
CA ASP A 112 -24.56 11.32 -1.77
C ASP A 112 -24.84 11.75 -3.21
N CYS A 113 -23.81 12.10 -3.97
CA CYS A 113 -23.95 12.35 -5.39
C CYS A 113 -24.19 11.07 -6.22
N SER A 114 -23.96 9.87 -5.67
CA SER A 114 -24.03 8.61 -6.42
C SER A 114 -25.39 8.39 -7.05
N TRP A 115 -25.39 8.21 -8.38
CA TRP A 115 -26.58 7.83 -9.14
C TRP A 115 -27.22 6.54 -8.62
N LEU A 116 -26.43 5.57 -8.14
CA LEU A 116 -26.98 4.33 -7.56
C LEU A 116 -27.83 4.63 -6.32
N LYS A 117 -27.35 5.54 -5.46
CA LYS A 117 -28.04 5.92 -4.24
C LYS A 117 -29.32 6.70 -4.53
N GLU A 118 -29.26 7.65 -5.44
CA GLU A 118 -30.43 8.42 -5.90
C GLU A 118 -31.49 7.49 -6.51
N LYS A 119 -31.07 6.62 -7.42
CA LYS A 119 -31.98 5.66 -8.08
C LYS A 119 -32.58 4.67 -7.09
N TYR A 120 -31.82 4.18 -6.12
CA TYR A 120 -32.34 3.33 -5.04
C TYR A 120 -33.43 4.03 -4.21
N ALA A 121 -33.24 5.31 -3.86
CA ALA A 121 -34.23 6.08 -3.10
C ALA A 121 -35.56 6.27 -3.87
N SER A 122 -35.52 6.26 -5.20
CA SER A 122 -36.71 6.40 -6.04
C SER A 122 -37.62 5.14 -6.11
N PHE A 123 -37.14 3.96 -5.71
CA PHE A 123 -37.94 2.73 -5.78
C PHE A 123 -38.98 2.62 -4.65
N SER A 124 -40.26 2.51 -5.05
CA SER A 124 -41.37 2.04 -4.20
C SER A 124 -41.49 0.52 -4.30
N LEU A 125 -41.16 -0.20 -3.22
CA LEU A 125 -41.27 -1.67 -3.17
C LEU A 125 -42.70 -2.19 -3.27
N LYS A 126 -43.72 -1.33 -3.07
CA LYS A 126 -45.12 -1.76 -3.07
C LYS A 126 -45.63 -2.14 -4.47
N ASP A 127 -45.02 -1.60 -5.53
CA ASP A 127 -45.57 -1.69 -6.89
C ASP A 127 -44.65 -2.44 -7.87
N ASN A 128 -43.36 -2.64 -7.56
CA ASN A 128 -42.39 -3.01 -8.59
C ASN A 128 -41.16 -3.82 -8.14
N VAL A 129 -41.37 -4.87 -7.33
CA VAL A 129 -40.29 -5.73 -6.78
C VAL A 129 -39.43 -6.37 -7.87
N THR A 130 -40.04 -6.84 -8.97
CA THR A 130 -39.32 -7.50 -10.07
C THR A 130 -38.38 -6.55 -10.81
N GLU A 131 -38.85 -5.33 -11.12
CA GLU A 131 -37.99 -4.31 -11.75
C GLU A 131 -36.85 -3.93 -10.82
N PHE A 132 -37.13 -3.74 -9.53
CA PHE A 132 -36.09 -3.44 -8.55
C PHE A 132 -35.03 -4.54 -8.46
N LYS A 133 -35.44 -5.81 -8.44
CA LYS A 133 -34.51 -6.96 -8.43
C LYS A 133 -33.64 -7.01 -9.69
N ASN A 134 -34.23 -6.79 -10.86
CA ASN A 134 -33.49 -6.74 -12.12
C ASN A 134 -32.49 -5.57 -12.14
N TRP A 135 -32.91 -4.41 -11.64
CA TRP A 135 -32.04 -3.25 -11.53
C TRP A 135 -30.87 -3.50 -10.58
N ILE A 136 -31.11 -4.07 -9.39
CA ILE A 136 -30.05 -4.43 -8.43
C ILE A 136 -29.05 -5.38 -9.07
N ASN A 137 -29.52 -6.46 -9.71
CA ASN A 137 -28.67 -7.45 -10.34
C ASN A 137 -27.81 -6.88 -11.49
N ALA A 138 -28.31 -5.86 -12.19
CA ALA A 138 -27.60 -5.24 -13.30
C ALA A 138 -26.63 -4.12 -12.88
N ASN A 139 -26.82 -3.49 -11.72
CA ASN A 139 -26.14 -2.23 -11.37
C ASN A 139 -25.25 -2.28 -10.14
N LEU A 140 -25.47 -3.21 -9.19
CA LEU A 140 -24.55 -3.35 -8.05
C LEU A 140 -23.23 -3.93 -8.53
N ILE A 141 -22.14 -3.44 -7.95
CA ILE A 141 -20.78 -3.84 -8.31
C ILE A 141 -20.04 -4.16 -7.02
N ALA A 142 -19.47 -5.36 -6.94
CA ALA A 142 -18.56 -5.72 -5.86
C ALA A 142 -17.21 -5.00 -6.02
N GLY A 143 -16.58 -4.67 -4.88
CA GLY A 143 -15.23 -4.12 -4.83
C GLY A 143 -14.21 -5.13 -5.35
N SER A 144 -13.13 -4.62 -5.95
CA SER A 144 -12.06 -5.48 -6.47
C SER A 144 -11.24 -6.08 -5.32
N ILE A 145 -10.87 -7.35 -5.48
CA ILE A 145 -9.92 -8.08 -4.63
C ILE A 145 -8.52 -7.89 -5.23
N ASP A 146 -7.96 -6.70 -5.07
CA ASP A 146 -6.62 -6.40 -5.58
C ASP A 146 -5.56 -7.11 -4.73
N VAL A 147 -4.39 -7.35 -5.32
CA VAL A 147 -3.28 -8.01 -4.63
C VAL A 147 -1.99 -7.21 -4.81
N ASN A 148 -1.05 -7.34 -3.88
CA ASN A 148 0.22 -6.62 -3.91
C ASN A 148 1.41 -7.56 -3.76
N ILE A 149 2.47 -7.27 -4.51
CA ILE A 149 3.81 -7.81 -4.29
C ILE A 149 4.83 -6.67 -4.19
N MET A 150 5.89 -6.92 -3.43
CA MET A 150 7.11 -6.11 -3.47
C MET A 150 8.06 -6.76 -4.48
N THR A 151 8.32 -6.09 -5.59
CA THR A 151 9.04 -6.68 -6.74
C THR A 151 10.49 -7.06 -6.41
N LYS A 152 11.10 -6.40 -5.43
CA LYS A 152 12.46 -6.66 -4.94
C LYS A 152 12.53 -7.77 -3.88
N LEU A 153 11.41 -8.15 -3.26
CA LEU A 153 11.36 -9.28 -2.33
C LEU A 153 11.20 -10.59 -3.11
N ASP A 154 12.21 -10.91 -3.90
CA ASP A 154 12.20 -11.98 -4.90
C ASP A 154 13.35 -12.97 -4.63
N LYS A 155 13.36 -13.48 -3.40
CA LYS A 155 14.40 -14.38 -2.89
C LYS A 155 14.47 -15.66 -3.71
N GLU A 156 15.69 -16.10 -4.01
CA GLU A 156 15.96 -17.38 -4.68
C GLU A 156 15.72 -18.56 -3.73
N ASN A 157 15.13 -19.63 -4.25
CA ASN A 157 14.80 -20.83 -3.49
C ASN A 157 15.62 -22.04 -3.95
N PHE A 158 15.82 -22.99 -3.04
CA PHE A 158 16.64 -24.18 -3.23
C PHE A 158 15.86 -25.42 -2.80
N ARG A 159 16.11 -26.55 -3.45
CA ARG A 159 15.61 -27.87 -3.06
C ARG A 159 16.79 -28.84 -3.01
N ASP A 160 16.97 -29.51 -1.88
CA ASP A 160 18.09 -30.44 -1.66
C ASP A 160 19.47 -29.84 -1.98
N GLY A 161 19.64 -28.55 -1.68
CA GLY A 161 20.86 -27.79 -1.96
C GLY A 161 20.98 -27.28 -3.41
N VAL A 162 20.07 -27.67 -4.31
CA VAL A 162 20.06 -27.25 -5.71
C VAL A 162 19.19 -26.00 -5.90
N LYS A 163 19.74 -24.98 -6.56
CA LYS A 163 19.03 -23.75 -6.89
C LYS A 163 17.87 -24.02 -7.86
N LEU A 164 16.68 -23.55 -7.52
CA LEU A 164 15.51 -23.65 -8.38
C LEU A 164 15.52 -22.56 -9.48
N PRO A 165 14.82 -22.78 -10.60
CA PRO A 165 14.62 -21.75 -11.63
C PRO A 165 14.00 -20.47 -11.06
N VAL A 166 14.22 -19.34 -11.73
CA VAL A 166 13.76 -18.00 -11.31
C VAL A 166 12.25 -17.92 -11.04
N GLU A 167 11.47 -18.77 -11.69
CA GLU A 167 10.01 -18.84 -11.54
C GLU A 167 9.59 -19.28 -10.12
N TYR A 168 10.48 -19.96 -9.40
CA TYR A 168 10.29 -20.36 -8.01
C TYR A 168 10.79 -19.31 -7.01
N CYS A 169 11.34 -18.17 -7.46
CA CYS A 169 11.64 -17.06 -6.57
C CYS A 169 10.35 -16.49 -5.94
N ASP A 170 10.47 -15.89 -4.77
CA ASP A 170 9.34 -15.50 -3.93
C ASP A 170 8.29 -14.63 -4.65
N ALA A 171 8.71 -13.58 -5.35
CA ALA A 171 7.79 -12.68 -6.04
C ALA A 171 7.25 -13.30 -7.34
N HIS A 172 8.06 -14.11 -8.03
CA HIS A 172 7.61 -14.85 -9.22
C HIS A 172 6.54 -15.89 -8.87
N ALA A 173 6.73 -16.65 -7.79
CA ALA A 173 5.75 -17.62 -7.30
C ALA A 173 4.47 -16.94 -6.83
N ALA A 174 4.57 -15.79 -6.14
CA ALA A 174 3.40 -15.01 -5.75
C ALA A 174 2.63 -14.45 -6.96
N PHE A 175 3.35 -13.92 -7.95
CA PHE A 175 2.74 -13.45 -9.19
C PHE A 175 2.03 -14.57 -9.94
N ARG A 176 2.68 -15.74 -10.10
CA ARG A 176 2.07 -16.93 -10.73
C ARG A 176 0.82 -17.38 -9.96
N GLY A 177 0.89 -17.39 -8.62
CA GLY A 177 -0.25 -17.74 -7.78
C GLY A 177 -1.47 -16.86 -8.07
N PHE A 178 -1.26 -15.55 -8.25
CA PHE A 178 -2.31 -14.62 -8.67
C PHE A 178 -2.77 -14.85 -10.11
N ALA A 179 -1.84 -14.99 -11.06
CA ALA A 179 -2.14 -15.20 -12.48
C ALA A 179 -3.05 -16.43 -12.67
N ASN A 180 -2.74 -17.53 -11.97
CA ASN A 180 -3.48 -18.79 -12.02
C ASN A 180 -4.78 -18.80 -11.18
N SER A 181 -5.05 -17.75 -10.40
CA SER A 181 -6.31 -17.67 -9.63
C SER A 181 -7.51 -17.28 -10.51
N LYS A 182 -8.72 -17.57 -10.01
CA LYS A 182 -10.01 -17.23 -10.64
C LYS A 182 -10.33 -15.72 -10.59
N LEU A 183 -9.58 -14.94 -9.82
CA LEU A 183 -9.82 -13.51 -9.64
C LEU A 183 -9.76 -12.74 -10.97
N SER A 184 -10.63 -11.75 -11.11
CA SER A 184 -10.53 -10.73 -12.16
C SER A 184 -10.24 -9.37 -11.52
N SER A 185 -8.97 -9.12 -11.19
CA SER A 185 -8.55 -7.96 -10.38
C SER A 185 -7.15 -7.46 -10.76
N SER A 186 -6.58 -6.55 -9.97
CA SER A 186 -5.28 -5.94 -10.25
C SER A 186 -4.14 -6.47 -9.37
N MET A 187 -2.97 -6.67 -9.98
CA MET A 187 -1.69 -6.84 -9.30
C MET A 187 -1.02 -5.47 -9.12
N VAL A 188 -0.88 -5.05 -7.87
CA VAL A 188 -0.19 -3.83 -7.45
C VAL A 188 1.30 -4.12 -7.30
N LEU A 189 2.11 -3.58 -8.21
CA LEU A 189 3.58 -3.69 -8.18
C LEU A 189 4.18 -2.55 -7.37
N SER A 190 4.98 -2.89 -6.35
CA SER A 190 5.61 -1.95 -5.42
C SER A 190 7.10 -2.24 -5.22
N ALA A 191 7.81 -1.35 -4.53
CA ALA A 191 9.24 -1.45 -4.23
C ALA A 191 10.20 -1.35 -5.43
N GLY A 192 9.77 -0.71 -6.51
CA GLY A 192 10.59 -0.39 -7.69
C GLY A 192 10.52 -1.46 -8.79
N MET A 193 11.44 -1.36 -9.77
CA MET A 193 11.45 -2.23 -10.95
C MET A 193 12.26 -3.51 -10.72
N ASN A 194 11.71 -4.66 -11.14
CA ASN A 194 12.43 -5.94 -11.27
C ASN A 194 12.26 -6.46 -12.71
N PRO A 195 13.25 -6.25 -13.61
CA PRO A 195 13.14 -6.66 -15.00
C PRO A 195 12.91 -8.17 -15.20
N ARG A 196 13.46 -9.04 -14.33
CA ARG A 196 13.27 -10.49 -14.42
C ARG A 196 11.80 -10.86 -14.21
N LEU A 197 11.19 -10.30 -13.16
CA LEU A 197 9.77 -10.46 -12.88
C LEU A 197 8.90 -9.88 -13.99
N TYR A 198 9.23 -8.68 -14.50
CA TYR A 198 8.41 -8.05 -15.54
C TYR A 198 8.48 -8.82 -16.87
N ASN A 199 9.62 -9.45 -17.20
CA ASN A 199 9.73 -10.38 -18.32
C ASN A 199 8.85 -11.61 -18.12
N TYR A 200 8.72 -12.10 -16.89
CA TYR A 200 7.92 -13.28 -16.57
C TYR A 200 6.42 -13.05 -16.78
N ILE A 201 5.93 -11.81 -16.59
CA ILE A 201 4.52 -11.44 -16.79
C ILE A 201 4.02 -11.76 -18.21
N GLU A 202 4.89 -11.64 -19.21
CA GLU A 202 4.58 -11.91 -20.61
C GLU A 202 4.16 -13.37 -20.87
N LYS A 203 4.46 -14.30 -19.95
CA LYS A 203 4.09 -15.71 -20.06
C LYS A 203 2.61 -16.00 -19.75
N PHE A 204 1.85 -15.01 -19.28
CA PHE A 204 0.47 -15.20 -18.81
C PHE A 204 -0.51 -14.47 -19.73
N ASP A 205 -1.35 -15.24 -20.43
CA ASP A 205 -2.29 -14.73 -21.43
C ASP A 205 -3.37 -13.81 -20.82
N GLU A 206 -3.64 -13.97 -19.53
CA GLU A 206 -4.67 -13.24 -18.78
C GLU A 206 -4.37 -11.75 -18.61
N PHE A 207 -3.15 -11.30 -18.89
CA PHE A 207 -2.73 -9.89 -18.86
C PHE A 207 -2.77 -9.20 -20.22
N PHE A 208 -3.11 -9.92 -21.29
CA PHE A 208 -3.33 -9.34 -22.61
C PHE A 208 -4.79 -8.90 -22.76
N PRO A 209 -5.05 -7.85 -23.55
CA PRO A 209 -6.42 -7.38 -23.73
C PRO A 209 -7.22 -8.30 -24.66
N ASN A 210 -8.55 -8.30 -24.48
CA ASN A 210 -9.47 -8.80 -25.51
C ASN A 210 -9.77 -7.70 -26.57
N GLU A 211 -10.59 -8.03 -27.57
CA GLU A 211 -10.98 -7.10 -28.65
C GLU A 211 -11.66 -5.82 -28.14
N LYS A 212 -12.32 -5.89 -26.98
CA LYS A 212 -12.96 -4.74 -26.31
C LYS A 212 -11.99 -3.91 -25.47
N GLY A 213 -10.72 -4.31 -25.37
CA GLY A 213 -9.72 -3.68 -24.52
C GLY A 213 -9.87 -3.99 -23.03
N GLU A 214 -10.53 -5.10 -22.70
CA GLU A 214 -10.73 -5.54 -21.32
C GLU A 214 -9.67 -6.57 -20.92
N PHE A 215 -9.38 -6.64 -19.63
CA PHE A 215 -8.35 -7.49 -19.05
C PHE A 215 -8.93 -8.35 -17.96
N LYS A 216 -8.61 -9.64 -17.97
CA LYS A 216 -8.90 -10.53 -16.83
C LYS A 216 -8.01 -10.17 -15.64
N LYS A 217 -6.71 -9.97 -15.87
CA LYS A 217 -5.74 -9.55 -14.86
C LYS A 217 -5.14 -8.20 -15.25
N LYS A 218 -5.13 -7.27 -14.30
CA LYS A 218 -4.62 -5.90 -14.50
C LYS A 218 -3.31 -5.69 -13.77
N ILE A 219 -2.55 -4.68 -14.19
CA ILE A 219 -1.38 -4.19 -13.47
C ILE A 219 -1.65 -2.78 -12.96
N THR A 220 -1.46 -2.58 -11.66
CA THR A 220 -1.37 -1.26 -11.01
C THR A 220 0.09 -1.01 -10.67
N LEU A 221 0.66 0.09 -11.15
CA LEU A 221 2.04 0.47 -10.88
C LEU A 221 2.09 1.59 -9.85
N LYS A 222 2.71 1.32 -8.68
CA LYS A 222 2.98 2.36 -7.69
C LYS A 222 4.17 3.21 -8.13
N VAL A 223 3.99 4.53 -8.15
CA VAL A 223 4.96 5.50 -8.69
C VAL A 223 5.05 6.73 -7.80
N SER A 224 6.24 7.34 -7.77
CA SER A 224 6.53 8.56 -7.00
C SER A 224 6.96 9.73 -7.89
N ASP A 225 7.09 9.52 -9.21
CA ASP A 225 7.46 10.54 -10.18
C ASP A 225 6.94 10.17 -11.59
N TYR A 226 6.65 11.18 -12.41
CA TYR A 226 6.09 11.01 -13.75
C TYR A 226 7.06 10.32 -14.73
N ARG A 227 8.36 10.64 -14.64
CA ARG A 227 9.38 10.08 -15.54
C ARG A 227 9.53 8.57 -15.37
N SER A 228 9.58 8.08 -14.13
CA SER A 228 9.61 6.66 -13.80
C SER A 228 8.37 5.94 -14.32
N ALA A 229 7.19 6.56 -14.16
CA ALA A 229 5.94 6.03 -14.70
C ALA A 229 5.97 5.89 -16.23
N LEU A 230 6.44 6.91 -16.94
CA LEU A 230 6.61 6.86 -18.40
C LEU A 230 7.58 5.76 -18.82
N ILE A 231 8.75 5.65 -18.17
CA ILE A 231 9.78 4.65 -18.51
C ILE A 231 9.22 3.24 -18.30
N GLN A 232 8.61 2.98 -17.14
CA GLN A 232 8.06 1.67 -16.82
C GLN A 232 6.84 1.35 -17.69
N GLY A 233 5.96 2.32 -17.95
CA GLY A 233 4.83 2.17 -18.88
C GLY A 233 5.29 1.75 -20.27
N LYS A 234 6.32 2.41 -20.83
CA LYS A 234 6.92 2.02 -22.11
C LYS A 234 7.55 0.64 -22.06
N TYR A 235 8.17 0.29 -20.93
CA TYR A 235 8.76 -1.03 -20.74
C TYR A 235 7.70 -2.15 -20.78
N PHE A 236 6.58 -1.97 -20.10
CA PHE A 236 5.45 -2.91 -20.13
C PHE A 236 4.78 -2.97 -21.50
N ALA A 237 4.55 -1.82 -22.14
CA ALA A 237 3.93 -1.76 -23.46
C ALA A 237 4.74 -2.53 -24.51
N LYS A 238 6.08 -2.47 -24.47
CA LYS A 238 6.96 -3.27 -25.34
C LYS A 238 6.77 -4.79 -25.19
N LYS A 239 6.16 -5.24 -24.09
CA LYS A 239 5.84 -6.64 -23.82
C LYS A 239 4.42 -7.03 -24.23
N GLY A 240 3.63 -6.08 -24.73
CA GLY A 240 2.21 -6.30 -24.97
C GLY A 240 1.37 -6.21 -23.70
N ILE A 241 1.93 -5.69 -22.59
CA ILE A 241 1.25 -5.59 -21.29
C ILE A 241 0.86 -4.15 -21.01
N TRP A 242 -0.38 -3.93 -20.57
CA TRP A 242 -0.91 -2.60 -20.25
C TRP A 242 -0.85 -2.30 -18.76
N ILE A 243 -0.39 -1.10 -18.40
CA ILE A 243 -0.56 -0.55 -17.06
C ILE A 243 -1.96 0.03 -16.96
N SER A 244 -2.84 -0.62 -16.20
CA SER A 244 -4.24 -0.21 -16.04
C SER A 244 -4.41 0.95 -15.06
N GLU A 245 -3.43 1.15 -14.16
CA GLU A 245 -3.46 2.19 -13.14
C GLU A 245 -2.03 2.64 -12.78
N TYR A 246 -1.80 3.96 -12.79
CA TYR A 246 -0.65 4.58 -12.13
C TYR A 246 -1.11 5.10 -10.76
N ARG A 247 -0.59 4.51 -9.70
CA ARG A 247 -0.91 4.87 -8.31
C ARG A 247 0.18 5.76 -7.76
N VAL A 248 -0.06 7.06 -7.76
CA VAL A 248 0.87 8.07 -7.26
C VAL A 248 0.87 8.05 -5.74
N GLU A 249 2.05 7.99 -5.15
CA GLU A 249 2.22 7.98 -3.69
C GLU A 249 3.13 9.10 -3.21
N SER A 250 2.80 9.69 -2.07
CA SER A 250 3.77 10.51 -1.33
C SER A 250 4.94 9.63 -0.84
N GLY A 251 6.17 10.08 -1.07
CA GLY A 251 7.37 9.33 -0.72
C GLY A 251 7.57 9.15 0.79
N LEU A 252 7.14 10.14 1.59
CA LEU A 252 7.33 10.16 3.05
C LEU A 252 6.02 10.23 3.85
N ASN A 253 4.92 10.75 3.28
CA ASN A 253 3.65 10.93 4.00
C ASN A 253 2.73 9.68 3.93
N CYS A 254 3.27 8.52 3.55
CA CYS A 254 2.58 7.23 3.56
C CYS A 254 2.97 6.40 4.80
N GLY A 255 2.19 5.37 5.14
CA GLY A 255 2.62 4.35 6.09
C GLY A 255 3.56 3.31 5.45
N GLY A 256 4.23 2.50 6.28
CA GLY A 256 5.13 1.44 5.83
C GLY A 256 6.51 1.94 5.36
N HIS A 257 7.07 1.26 4.35
CA HIS A 257 8.36 1.66 3.75
C HIS A 257 8.24 3.02 3.05
N ALA A 258 9.16 3.92 3.39
CA ALA A 258 9.21 5.25 2.80
C ALA A 258 10.19 5.29 1.63
N TYR A 259 9.70 5.70 0.46
CA TYR A 259 10.50 5.82 -0.76
C TYR A 259 10.75 7.30 -1.00
N ILE A 260 11.83 7.78 -0.40
CA ILE A 260 12.25 9.18 -0.48
C ILE A 260 12.49 9.55 -1.95
N SER A 261 11.65 10.43 -2.49
CA SER A 261 11.90 11.08 -3.78
C SER A 261 13.05 12.08 -3.60
N GLN A 262 13.68 12.56 -4.68
CA GLN A 262 14.65 13.67 -4.56
C GLN A 262 13.95 15.01 -4.32
N GLY A 263 13.07 15.11 -3.30
CA GLY A 263 12.30 16.31 -3.00
C GLY A 263 11.11 16.57 -3.93
N ASN A 264 10.77 15.62 -4.81
CA ASN A 264 9.57 15.71 -5.66
C ASN A 264 8.33 15.47 -4.79
N LEU A 265 7.50 16.50 -4.63
CA LEU A 265 6.29 16.44 -3.82
C LEU A 265 5.11 15.84 -4.61
N MET A 266 4.15 15.23 -3.92
CA MET A 266 3.05 14.52 -4.58
C MET A 266 2.21 15.46 -5.47
N GLY A 267 1.92 16.67 -5.00
CA GLY A 267 1.12 17.62 -5.77
C GLY A 267 1.76 18.07 -7.10
N THR A 268 3.09 18.22 -7.17
CA THR A 268 3.76 18.56 -8.43
C THR A 268 3.75 17.39 -9.41
N VAL A 269 3.97 16.18 -8.90
CA VAL A 269 3.89 14.94 -9.69
C VAL A 269 2.48 14.74 -10.26
N LEU A 270 1.43 14.95 -9.45
CA LEU A 270 0.04 14.86 -9.90
C LEU A 270 -0.29 15.92 -10.96
N GLU A 271 0.26 17.13 -10.84
CA GLU A 271 0.11 18.18 -11.86
C GLU A 271 0.71 17.75 -13.20
N GLU A 272 1.90 17.13 -13.20
CA GLU A 272 2.52 16.59 -14.40
C GLU A 272 1.67 15.48 -15.04
N PHE A 273 1.15 14.56 -14.23
CA PHE A 273 0.25 13.50 -14.69
C PHE A 273 -1.03 14.05 -15.31
N LYS A 274 -1.64 15.05 -14.67
CA LYS A 274 -2.84 15.73 -15.17
C LYS A 274 -2.57 16.37 -16.53
N ASN A 275 -1.51 17.17 -16.63
CA ASN A 275 -1.19 17.93 -17.84
C ASN A 275 -0.71 17.05 -19.01
N ASN A 276 -0.09 15.91 -18.72
CA ASN A 276 0.44 14.99 -19.74
C ASN A 276 -0.39 13.71 -19.93
N ARG A 277 -1.60 13.61 -19.35
CA ARG A 277 -2.41 12.37 -19.38
C ARG A 277 -2.62 11.85 -20.80
N GLU A 278 -3.04 12.71 -21.72
CA GLU A 278 -3.31 12.34 -23.12
C GLU A 278 -2.02 11.92 -23.85
N THR A 279 -0.96 12.72 -23.74
CA THR A 279 0.35 12.42 -24.32
C THR A 279 0.90 11.09 -23.83
N LEU A 280 0.82 10.83 -22.51
CA LEU A 280 1.23 9.56 -21.92
C LEU A 280 0.39 8.42 -22.51
N THR A 281 -0.95 8.53 -22.50
CA THR A 281 -1.88 7.53 -23.02
C THR A 281 -1.57 7.15 -24.46
N LYS A 282 -1.45 8.14 -25.34
CA LYS A 282 -1.16 7.93 -26.76
C LYS A 282 0.19 7.24 -26.95
N SER A 283 1.23 7.74 -26.29
CA SER A 283 2.59 7.19 -26.43
C SER A 283 2.72 5.73 -25.98
N ILE A 284 1.97 5.31 -24.95
CA ILE A 284 1.97 3.93 -24.48
C ILE A 284 1.13 3.03 -25.41
N ASN A 285 -0.04 3.50 -25.88
CA ASN A 285 -0.88 2.75 -26.82
C ASN A 285 -0.14 2.44 -28.13
N GLU A 286 0.56 3.42 -28.71
CA GLU A 286 1.33 3.22 -29.95
C GLU A 286 2.36 2.08 -29.82
N ILE A 287 3.11 2.08 -28.71
CA ILE A 287 4.10 1.04 -28.42
C ILE A 287 3.41 -0.30 -28.16
N LEU A 288 2.31 -0.31 -27.40
CA LEU A 288 1.55 -1.50 -27.08
C LEU A 288 1.02 -2.18 -28.34
N PHE A 289 0.36 -1.45 -29.22
CA PHE A 289 -0.27 -2.03 -30.42
C PHE A 289 0.78 -2.59 -31.38
N SER A 290 1.93 -1.93 -31.49
CA SER A 290 3.09 -2.47 -32.23
C SER A 290 3.60 -3.78 -31.61
N ALA A 291 3.71 -3.84 -30.27
CA ALA A 291 4.11 -5.05 -29.56
C ALA A 291 3.08 -6.19 -29.70
N LEU A 292 1.79 -5.91 -29.59
CA LEU A 292 0.72 -6.91 -29.77
C LEU A 292 0.73 -7.48 -31.19
N LYS A 293 0.86 -6.61 -32.21
CA LYS A 293 0.97 -7.01 -33.61
C LYS A 293 2.17 -7.93 -33.86
N SER A 294 3.36 -7.54 -33.41
CA SER A 294 4.58 -8.34 -33.60
C SER A 294 4.55 -9.69 -32.88
N LYS A 295 3.73 -9.82 -31.82
CA LYS A 295 3.58 -11.03 -31.02
C LYS A 295 2.35 -11.87 -31.43
N ASN A 296 1.65 -11.51 -32.51
CA ASN A 296 0.40 -12.14 -32.94
C ASN A 296 -0.65 -12.24 -31.80
N LYS A 297 -0.76 -11.18 -30.99
CA LYS A 297 -1.78 -11.04 -29.95
C LYS A 297 -2.95 -10.19 -30.45
N ILE A 298 -4.10 -10.30 -29.77
CA ILE A 298 -5.30 -9.52 -30.07
C ILE A 298 -4.98 -8.03 -29.86
N ILE A 299 -5.35 -7.22 -30.85
CA ILE A 299 -5.26 -5.76 -30.77
C ILE A 299 -6.66 -5.22 -30.46
N PRO A 300 -6.83 -4.41 -29.40
CA PRO A 300 -8.12 -3.81 -29.07
C PRO A 300 -8.68 -2.92 -30.20
N ASN A 301 -10.00 -2.89 -30.34
CA ASN A 301 -10.70 -2.06 -31.33
C ASN A 301 -10.71 -0.56 -30.99
N LYS A 302 -10.23 -0.19 -29.80
CA LYS A 302 -10.16 1.19 -29.31
C LYS A 302 -8.90 1.39 -28.49
N GLU A 303 -8.45 2.64 -28.40
CA GLU A 303 -7.36 3.00 -27.49
C GLU A 303 -7.70 2.65 -26.05
N LEU A 304 -6.70 2.16 -25.34
CA LEU A 304 -6.81 1.84 -23.93
C LEU A 304 -6.57 3.08 -23.08
N ASN A 305 -7.31 3.19 -21.99
CA ASN A 305 -7.12 4.22 -20.98
C ASN A 305 -6.58 3.60 -19.68
N PHE A 306 -5.83 4.39 -18.91
CA PHE A 306 -5.40 4.03 -17.57
C PHE A 306 -6.05 4.94 -16.54
N LYS A 307 -6.11 4.46 -15.30
CA LYS A 307 -6.49 5.25 -14.13
C LYS A 307 -5.27 5.95 -13.54
N ILE A 308 -5.46 7.13 -12.98
CA ILE A 308 -4.46 7.78 -12.11
C ILE A 308 -5.05 7.86 -10.73
N THR A 309 -4.46 7.20 -9.73
CA THR A 309 -4.94 7.26 -8.34
C THR A 309 -3.87 7.90 -7.46
N ALA A 310 -4.27 8.40 -6.30
CA ALA A 310 -3.36 9.05 -5.37
C ALA A 310 -3.53 8.52 -3.94
N GLN A 311 -2.44 8.44 -3.20
CA GLN A 311 -2.47 8.12 -1.77
C GLN A 311 -1.26 8.70 -1.02
N GLY A 312 -1.45 8.97 0.27
CA GLY A 312 -0.42 9.52 1.15
C GLY A 312 -0.91 10.76 1.88
N GLY A 313 -1.00 10.66 3.21
CA GLY A 313 -1.36 11.77 4.10
C GLY A 313 -2.78 12.31 3.99
N VAL A 314 -3.64 11.75 3.15
CA VAL A 314 -5.04 12.19 3.02
C VAL A 314 -5.83 11.78 4.25
N GLY A 315 -6.51 12.75 4.86
CA GLY A 315 -7.20 12.56 6.12
C GLY A 315 -8.50 13.34 6.26
N THR A 316 -8.95 14.11 5.25
CA THR A 316 -10.27 14.77 5.30
C THR A 316 -11.06 14.64 3.99
N ASN A 317 -12.37 14.88 4.06
CA ASN A 317 -13.24 14.95 2.89
C ASN A 317 -12.82 16.03 1.89
N ASN A 318 -12.39 17.20 2.37
CA ASN A 318 -11.98 18.28 1.48
C ASN A 318 -10.72 17.90 0.70
N GLU A 319 -9.72 17.32 1.37
CA GLU A 319 -8.49 16.82 0.71
C GLU A 319 -8.81 15.73 -0.32
N HIS A 320 -9.72 14.81 0.03
CA HIS A 320 -10.20 13.77 -0.87
C HIS A 320 -10.85 14.36 -2.13
N ASN A 321 -11.78 15.29 -1.96
CA ASN A 321 -12.46 15.96 -3.07
C ASN A 321 -11.52 16.84 -3.88
N PHE A 322 -10.55 17.48 -3.24
CA PHE A 322 -9.53 18.28 -3.89
C PHE A 322 -8.71 17.42 -4.87
N LEU A 323 -8.24 16.24 -4.45
CA LEU A 323 -7.55 15.30 -5.33
C LEU A 323 -8.42 14.88 -6.53
N LEU A 324 -9.70 14.56 -6.30
CA LEU A 324 -10.62 14.16 -7.37
C LEU A 324 -10.91 15.29 -8.36
N ASN A 325 -11.16 16.51 -7.86
CA ASN A 325 -11.70 17.60 -8.68
C ASN A 325 -10.60 18.45 -9.32
N TYR A 326 -9.47 18.66 -8.64
CA TYR A 326 -8.39 19.48 -9.16
C TYR A 326 -7.37 18.66 -9.96
N TYR A 327 -6.90 17.54 -9.39
CA TYR A 327 -5.92 16.67 -10.04
C TYR A 327 -6.54 15.64 -10.97
N ASN A 328 -7.88 15.57 -11.03
CA ASN A 328 -8.63 14.60 -11.84
C ASN A 328 -8.24 13.15 -11.54
N VAL A 329 -7.93 12.82 -10.28
CA VAL A 329 -7.60 11.43 -9.93
C VAL A 329 -8.84 10.55 -9.96
N ASP A 330 -8.63 9.27 -10.26
CA ASP A 330 -9.63 8.25 -10.43
C ASP A 330 -10.12 7.64 -9.12
N SER A 331 -9.28 7.65 -8.11
CA SER A 331 -9.59 7.20 -6.76
C SER A 331 -8.51 7.68 -5.79
N VAL A 332 -8.88 7.80 -4.52
CA VAL A 332 -7.95 8.15 -3.44
C VAL A 332 -7.79 6.97 -2.49
N GLY A 333 -6.56 6.59 -2.19
CA GLY A 333 -6.25 5.51 -1.25
C GLY A 333 -6.27 5.99 0.20
N TRP A 334 -7.05 5.31 1.05
CA TRP A 334 -7.11 5.55 2.50
C TRP A 334 -6.58 4.33 3.23
N ALA A 335 -5.40 4.44 3.85
CA ALA A 335 -4.73 3.34 4.54
C ALA A 335 -4.65 3.58 6.05
N THR A 336 -3.77 4.49 6.49
CA THR A 336 -3.49 4.75 7.91
C THR A 336 -4.75 4.87 8.78
N PRO A 337 -5.79 5.65 8.41
CA PRO A 337 -6.99 5.74 9.25
C PRO A 337 -7.74 4.41 9.41
N PHE A 338 -7.70 3.52 8.39
CA PHE A 338 -8.35 2.20 8.47
C PHE A 338 -7.68 1.25 9.47
N LEU A 339 -6.45 1.54 9.95
CA LEU A 339 -5.85 0.77 11.05
C LEU A 339 -6.65 0.89 12.35
N LEU A 340 -7.47 1.94 12.51
CA LEU A 340 -8.39 2.15 13.62
C LEU A 340 -9.80 1.59 13.36
N VAL A 341 -10.00 0.85 12.26
CA VAL A 341 -11.28 0.25 11.87
C VAL A 341 -11.20 -1.28 12.04
N PRO A 342 -11.47 -1.81 13.24
CA PRO A 342 -11.29 -3.23 13.55
C PRO A 342 -12.21 -4.16 12.75
N GLU A 343 -13.31 -3.67 12.19
CA GLU A 343 -14.17 -4.48 11.31
C GLU A 343 -13.58 -4.72 9.92
N VAL A 344 -12.54 -3.96 9.53
CA VAL A 344 -11.88 -4.07 8.22
C VAL A 344 -10.49 -4.69 8.34
N THR A 345 -9.70 -4.25 9.32
CA THR A 345 -8.28 -4.62 9.42
C THR A 345 -8.02 -5.68 10.47
N ASN A 346 -6.85 -6.32 10.43
CA ASN A 346 -6.42 -7.32 11.40
C ASN A 346 -5.36 -6.78 12.38
N VAL A 347 -5.54 -5.55 12.85
CA VAL A 347 -4.76 -5.00 13.96
C VAL A 347 -5.34 -5.55 15.26
N ASP A 348 -4.49 -6.02 16.18
CA ASP A 348 -4.88 -6.52 17.49
C ASP A 348 -5.25 -5.37 18.44
N GLU A 349 -5.94 -5.69 19.53
CA GLU A 349 -6.50 -4.69 20.45
C GLU A 349 -5.41 -3.81 21.12
N GLN A 350 -4.27 -4.40 21.51
CA GLN A 350 -3.20 -3.66 22.15
C GLN A 350 -2.58 -2.66 21.17
N THR A 351 -2.35 -3.08 19.92
CA THR A 351 -1.82 -2.20 18.88
C THR A 351 -2.81 -1.10 18.47
N ILE A 352 -4.11 -1.38 18.44
CA ILE A 352 -5.14 -0.35 18.19
C ILE A 352 -5.11 0.73 19.29
N LYS A 353 -5.01 0.34 20.56
CA LYS A 353 -4.90 1.28 21.69
C LYS A 353 -3.65 2.15 21.57
N LEU A 354 -2.52 1.56 21.15
CA LEU A 354 -1.29 2.31 20.90
C LEU A 354 -1.48 3.36 19.78
N LEU A 355 -2.08 2.96 18.66
CA LEU A 355 -2.40 3.85 17.53
C LEU A 355 -3.31 5.02 17.95
N GLN A 356 -4.35 4.72 18.74
CA GLN A 356 -5.31 5.70 19.23
C GLN A 356 -4.65 6.81 20.07
N SER A 357 -3.58 6.46 20.79
CA SER A 357 -2.85 7.39 21.66
C SER A 357 -1.70 8.13 20.97
N ALA A 358 -1.40 7.80 19.71
CA ALA A 358 -0.22 8.30 19.01
C ALA A 358 -0.28 9.82 18.80
N LYS A 359 0.84 10.48 19.06
CA LYS A 359 1.08 11.90 18.74
C LYS A 359 2.17 12.02 17.69
N GLU A 360 2.46 13.25 17.27
CA GLU A 360 3.46 13.48 16.21
C GLU A 360 4.85 12.96 16.57
N ASP A 361 5.29 13.12 17.82
CA ASP A 361 6.62 12.69 18.27
C ASP A 361 6.76 11.16 18.42
N ASP A 362 5.62 10.46 18.50
CA ASP A 362 5.58 8.99 18.54
C ASP A 362 5.74 8.38 17.13
N LEU A 363 5.46 9.16 16.09
CA LEU A 363 5.51 8.75 14.69
C LEU A 363 6.81 9.24 14.05
N TYR A 364 7.65 8.32 13.61
CA TYR A 364 8.97 8.69 13.11
C TYR A 364 9.42 7.80 11.95
N LEU A 365 10.28 8.40 11.12
CA LEU A 365 10.96 7.68 10.07
C LEU A 365 12.15 6.93 10.67
N SER A 366 12.07 5.61 10.69
CA SER A 366 13.06 4.76 11.35
C SER A 366 13.95 4.02 10.34
N ASN A 367 15.09 3.52 10.82
CA ASN A 367 15.98 2.66 10.05
C ASN A 367 15.80 1.16 10.36
N ILE A 368 14.75 0.77 11.11
CA ILE A 368 14.60 -0.60 11.63
C ILE A 368 14.40 -1.67 10.54
N SER A 369 13.98 -1.26 9.35
CA SER A 369 13.67 -2.19 8.26
C SER A 369 14.94 -2.91 7.78
N PRO A 370 14.92 -4.25 7.71
CA PRO A 370 16.06 -5.02 7.24
C PRO A 370 16.26 -4.92 5.72
N TYR A 371 15.39 -4.22 4.99
CA TYR A 371 15.41 -4.12 3.52
C TYR A 371 16.23 -2.94 3.00
N GLY A 372 16.91 -2.20 3.88
CA GLY A 372 17.76 -1.05 3.48
C GLY A 372 16.95 0.17 3.00
N VAL A 373 15.67 0.23 3.34
CA VAL A 373 14.77 1.35 3.05
C VAL A 373 14.16 1.83 4.36
N PRO A 374 14.10 3.15 4.63
CA PRO A 374 13.46 3.69 5.81
C PRO A 374 12.01 3.25 5.97
N PHE A 375 11.53 3.26 7.20
CA PHE A 375 10.26 2.67 7.58
C PHE A 375 9.54 3.55 8.59
N ASN A 376 8.34 4.01 8.24
CA ASN A 376 7.49 4.73 9.19
C ASN A 376 7.11 3.79 10.32
N ASN A 377 7.35 4.24 11.54
CA ASN A 377 7.23 3.42 12.73
C ASN A 377 6.53 4.20 13.85
N LEU A 378 5.87 3.45 14.73
CA LEU A 378 5.27 3.96 15.95
C LEU A 378 6.09 3.51 17.15
N ARG A 379 6.53 4.47 17.96
CA ARG A 379 7.28 4.17 19.19
C ARG A 379 6.49 3.24 20.11
N ASN A 380 7.20 2.41 20.86
CA ASN A 380 6.65 1.49 21.86
C ASN A 380 5.76 0.37 21.28
N ASN A 381 5.85 0.07 19.98
CA ASN A 381 5.25 -1.16 19.47
C ASN A 381 5.97 -2.39 20.07
N THR A 382 5.24 -3.50 20.22
CA THR A 382 5.74 -4.64 21.01
C THR A 382 6.92 -5.35 20.34
N LYS A 383 7.10 -5.23 19.01
CA LYS A 383 8.28 -5.78 18.33
C LYS A 383 9.55 -5.02 18.62
N ASP A 384 9.48 -3.70 18.76
CA ASP A 384 10.63 -2.89 19.12
C ASP A 384 11.04 -3.16 20.56
N ILE A 385 10.07 -3.27 21.49
CA ILE A 385 10.32 -3.65 22.89
C ILE A 385 10.99 -5.04 22.97
N GLU A 386 10.52 -6.01 22.18
CA GLU A 386 11.16 -7.32 22.07
C GLU A 386 12.62 -7.20 21.58
N GLN A 387 12.88 -6.35 20.58
CA GLN A 387 14.22 -6.13 20.06
C GLN A 387 15.14 -5.50 21.10
N GLU A 388 14.71 -4.44 21.80
CA GLU A 388 15.47 -3.79 22.85
C GLU A 388 15.85 -4.79 23.96
N LYS A 389 14.90 -5.63 24.38
CA LYS A 389 15.14 -6.71 25.33
C LYS A 389 16.22 -7.68 24.82
N LEU A 390 16.10 -8.16 23.58
CA LEU A 390 17.09 -9.08 22.99
C LEU A 390 18.49 -8.46 22.91
N VAL A 391 18.60 -7.16 22.62
CA VAL A 391 19.88 -6.45 22.64
C VAL A 391 20.46 -6.41 24.05
N SER A 392 19.65 -6.07 25.06
CA SER A 392 20.08 -6.01 26.47
C SER A 392 20.56 -7.37 27.00
N GLU A 393 19.99 -8.46 26.52
CA GLU A 393 20.38 -9.84 26.86
C GLU A 393 21.61 -10.34 26.09
N GLY A 394 22.22 -9.52 25.23
CA GLY A 394 23.36 -9.92 24.40
C GLY A 394 22.99 -10.90 23.28
N LYS A 395 21.71 -10.96 22.89
CA LYS A 395 21.18 -11.86 21.85
C LYS A 395 20.49 -11.08 20.71
N PRO A 396 21.14 -10.04 20.14
CA PRO A 396 20.51 -9.15 19.18
C PRO A 396 20.02 -9.90 17.93
N GLY A 397 18.89 -9.44 17.38
CA GLY A 397 18.28 -10.00 16.18
C GLY A 397 17.35 -11.19 16.42
N SER A 398 16.47 -11.46 15.45
CA SER A 398 15.47 -12.52 15.53
C SER A 398 15.96 -13.85 14.91
N PRO A 399 15.38 -15.02 15.27
CA PRO A 399 15.74 -16.32 14.67
C PRO A 399 15.48 -16.44 13.15
N CYS A 400 14.80 -15.48 12.53
CA CYS A 400 14.46 -15.42 11.10
C CYS A 400 13.73 -16.68 10.57
N ILE A 401 12.64 -17.08 11.23
CA ILE A 401 11.88 -18.29 10.87
C ILE A 401 11.23 -18.25 9.48
N LYS A 402 10.91 -17.06 8.96
CA LYS A 402 10.24 -16.86 7.66
C LYS A 402 11.21 -16.75 6.48
N LYS A 403 12.41 -16.22 6.72
CA LYS A 403 13.49 -16.01 5.72
C LYS A 403 13.12 -15.15 4.49
N TYR A 404 11.97 -14.47 4.44
CA TYR A 404 11.60 -13.63 3.28
C TYR A 404 12.55 -12.46 3.04
N GLY A 405 13.11 -11.89 4.11
CA GLY A 405 14.12 -10.84 4.06
C GLY A 405 15.55 -11.31 3.81
N ALA A 406 15.78 -12.61 3.58
CA ALA A 406 17.11 -13.18 3.38
C ALA A 406 17.43 -13.30 1.89
N PHE A 407 17.45 -12.18 1.17
CA PHE A 407 17.68 -12.13 -0.29
C PHE A 407 19.06 -11.59 -0.68
N ASN A 408 19.86 -11.13 0.29
CA ASN A 408 21.23 -10.66 0.07
C ASN A 408 22.22 -11.68 0.63
N ALA A 409 23.31 -11.90 -0.12
CA ALA A 409 24.40 -12.76 0.29
C ALA A 409 25.39 -12.00 1.20
N TYR A 410 25.69 -12.55 2.36
CA TYR A 410 26.68 -12.08 3.33
C TYR A 410 27.58 -13.24 3.75
N PHE A 411 28.72 -12.96 4.39
CA PHE A 411 29.62 -13.93 5.03
C PHE A 411 29.77 -15.26 4.27
N ASN A 412 30.66 -15.32 3.28
CA ASN A 412 30.87 -16.48 2.39
C ASN A 412 29.67 -16.81 1.48
N GLY A 413 28.93 -15.79 1.04
CA GLY A 413 27.88 -15.95 0.03
C GLY A 413 26.55 -16.49 0.55
N LYS A 414 26.37 -16.59 1.87
CA LYS A 414 25.13 -17.09 2.48
C LYS A 414 24.04 -16.02 2.47
N ASN A 415 22.87 -16.37 1.96
CA ASN A 415 21.71 -15.47 1.99
C ASN A 415 21.19 -15.26 3.41
N MET A 416 21.20 -14.02 3.89
CA MET A 416 20.85 -13.66 5.26
C MET A 416 20.05 -12.36 5.32
N CYS A 417 19.26 -12.21 6.37
CA CYS A 417 18.51 -10.98 6.66
C CYS A 417 19.27 -10.15 7.70
N THR A 418 19.37 -8.84 7.52
CA THR A 418 20.07 -7.95 8.46
C THR A 418 19.38 -7.85 9.84
N GLY A 419 18.09 -8.15 9.91
CA GLY A 419 17.33 -8.32 11.16
C GLY A 419 17.48 -9.69 11.82
N SER A 420 18.28 -10.61 11.25
CA SER A 420 18.48 -11.94 11.81
C SER A 420 19.58 -11.96 12.87
N ARG A 421 19.40 -12.78 13.90
CA ARG A 421 20.42 -13.02 14.93
C ARG A 421 21.73 -13.50 14.35
N GLU A 422 21.65 -14.35 13.35
CA GLU A 422 22.83 -14.89 12.68
C GLU A 422 23.65 -13.77 12.02
N TYR A 423 22.99 -12.83 11.32
CA TYR A 423 23.67 -11.68 10.72
C TYR A 423 24.25 -10.75 11.77
N GLN A 424 23.43 -10.33 12.75
CA GLN A 424 23.84 -9.34 13.74
C GLN A 424 24.99 -9.85 14.59
N THR A 425 24.96 -11.13 15.01
CA THR A 425 26.06 -11.76 15.76
C THR A 425 27.38 -11.74 14.97
N GLN A 426 27.35 -12.12 13.69
CA GLN A 426 28.55 -12.13 12.86
C GLN A 426 29.06 -10.71 12.60
N LYS A 427 28.15 -9.76 12.33
CA LYS A 427 28.54 -8.37 12.06
C LYS A 427 29.14 -7.69 13.29
N ILE A 428 28.61 -7.96 14.49
CA ILE A 428 29.17 -7.45 15.74
C ILE A 428 30.57 -8.01 15.98
N LYS A 429 30.83 -9.29 15.69
CA LYS A 429 32.18 -9.87 15.76
C LYS A 429 33.16 -9.19 14.81
N GLU A 430 32.74 -8.91 13.57
CA GLU A 430 33.57 -8.13 12.63
C GLU A 430 33.87 -6.74 13.19
N LEU A 431 32.88 -6.03 13.76
CA LEU A 431 33.06 -4.71 14.35
C LEU A 431 34.05 -4.73 15.53
N GLN A 432 33.99 -5.77 16.36
CA GLN A 432 34.93 -5.95 17.48
C GLN A 432 36.37 -6.17 16.99
N ALA A 433 36.56 -6.90 15.89
CA ALA A 433 37.87 -7.15 15.30
C ALA A 433 38.53 -5.91 14.68
N LEU A 434 37.75 -4.87 14.35
CA LEU A 434 38.25 -3.63 13.77
C LEU A 434 38.95 -2.71 14.78
N ASN A 435 38.87 -2.98 16.10
CA ASN A 435 39.47 -2.16 17.16
C ASN A 435 39.17 -0.65 17.03
N LEU A 436 37.93 -0.32 16.68
CA LEU A 436 37.47 1.06 16.53
C LEU A 436 37.47 1.79 17.87
N ASP A 437 37.58 3.12 17.84
CA ASP A 437 37.31 3.92 19.04
C ASP A 437 35.86 3.73 19.50
N LYS A 438 35.62 3.91 20.81
CA LYS A 438 34.30 3.63 21.42
C LYS A 438 33.15 4.34 20.72
N LYS A 439 33.32 5.62 20.35
CA LYS A 439 32.26 6.42 19.74
C LYS A 439 31.89 5.87 18.36
N THR A 440 32.89 5.52 17.55
CA THR A 440 32.66 4.91 16.23
C THR A 440 32.08 3.51 16.37
N TYR A 441 32.59 2.69 17.29
CA TYR A 441 32.05 1.34 17.55
C TYR A 441 30.58 1.39 17.95
N ASP A 442 30.21 2.22 18.94
CA ASP A 442 28.83 2.34 19.44
C ASP A 442 27.87 2.76 18.31
N ARG A 443 28.30 3.68 17.44
CA ARG A 443 27.53 4.11 16.27
C ARG A 443 27.28 2.96 15.29
N GLU A 444 28.32 2.23 14.90
CA GLU A 444 28.17 1.12 13.95
C GLU A 444 27.43 -0.08 14.57
N TYR A 445 27.64 -0.34 15.87
CA TYR A 445 26.89 -1.34 16.63
C TYR A 445 25.39 -1.03 16.61
N ASN A 446 25.00 0.21 16.90
CA ASN A 446 23.60 0.63 16.91
C ASN A 446 22.92 0.44 15.55
N LYS A 447 23.61 0.75 14.43
CA LYS A 447 23.10 0.50 13.07
C LYS A 447 22.83 -0.98 12.77
N VAL A 448 23.57 -1.88 13.42
CA VAL A 448 23.38 -3.33 13.29
C VAL A 448 22.19 -3.79 14.12
N VAL A 449 22.15 -3.40 15.39
CA VAL A 449 21.16 -3.94 16.33
C VAL A 449 19.78 -3.32 16.19
N GLU A 450 19.65 -2.11 15.66
CA GLU A 450 18.35 -1.44 15.42
C GLU A 450 17.44 -2.20 14.43
N LYS A 451 17.98 -3.15 13.65
CA LYS A 451 17.18 -3.86 12.64
C LYS A 451 16.25 -4.87 13.30
N VAL A 452 14.96 -4.81 12.95
CA VAL A 452 13.90 -5.68 13.50
C VAL A 452 13.34 -6.65 12.45
N CYS A 453 12.76 -7.76 12.90
CA CYS A 453 12.08 -8.71 12.01
C CYS A 453 10.65 -8.25 11.67
N ILE A 454 10.53 -7.37 10.66
CA ILE A 454 9.23 -6.89 10.18
C ILE A 454 8.39 -7.98 9.49
N CYS A 455 8.99 -9.05 8.97
CA CYS A 455 8.26 -10.17 8.34
C CYS A 455 7.28 -10.83 9.32
N VAL A 456 7.71 -11.00 10.57
CA VAL A 456 6.91 -11.56 11.64
C VAL A 456 6.05 -10.48 12.29
N GLY A 457 6.64 -9.32 12.60
CA GLY A 457 5.95 -8.23 13.29
C GLY A 457 4.70 -7.73 12.56
N LEU A 458 4.75 -7.60 11.23
CA LEU A 458 3.62 -7.10 10.41
C LEU A 458 2.53 -8.15 10.12
N GLY A 459 2.73 -9.39 10.58
CA GLY A 459 1.80 -10.50 10.38
C GLY A 459 1.17 -11.02 11.67
N THR A 460 1.89 -10.89 12.79
CA THR A 460 1.52 -11.48 14.09
C THR A 460 0.19 -10.97 14.63
N ALA A 461 -0.12 -9.67 14.47
CA ALA A 461 -1.40 -9.09 14.87
C ALA A 461 -2.61 -9.82 14.29
N THR A 462 -2.49 -10.31 13.04
CA THR A 462 -3.55 -11.08 12.38
C THR A 462 -3.79 -12.43 13.04
N LEU A 463 -2.72 -13.09 13.46
CA LEU A 463 -2.82 -14.37 14.16
C LEU A 463 -3.45 -14.17 15.55
N ILE A 464 -2.99 -13.15 16.29
CA ILE A 464 -3.53 -12.79 17.61
C ILE A 464 -5.03 -12.49 17.51
N LYS A 465 -5.43 -11.58 16.62
CA LYS A 465 -6.83 -11.15 16.47
C LYS A 465 -7.77 -12.31 16.14
N ASN A 466 -7.36 -13.19 15.24
CA ASN A 466 -8.17 -14.31 14.79
C ASN A 466 -7.99 -15.57 15.65
N LYS A 467 -7.26 -15.50 16.77
CA LYS A 467 -6.96 -16.61 17.67
C LYS A 467 -6.32 -17.81 16.96
N ILE A 468 -5.50 -17.54 15.94
CA ILE A 468 -4.75 -18.54 15.20
C ILE A 468 -3.40 -18.77 15.90
N PRO A 469 -2.92 -20.01 16.06
CA PRO A 469 -1.65 -20.28 16.73
C PRO A 469 -0.45 -19.49 16.16
N TYR A 470 0.27 -18.82 17.06
CA TYR A 470 1.40 -17.93 16.75
C TYR A 470 2.67 -18.23 17.57
N THR A 471 2.77 -19.40 18.21
CA THR A 471 3.92 -19.77 19.08
C THR A 471 5.28 -19.66 18.38
N LYS A 472 5.34 -19.92 17.06
CA LYS A 472 6.58 -19.78 16.29
C LYS A 472 6.92 -18.31 16.03
N GLU A 473 5.91 -17.51 15.69
CA GLU A 473 6.04 -16.08 15.42
C GLU A 473 6.36 -15.26 16.68
N GLY A 474 5.81 -15.64 17.83
CA GLY A 474 5.90 -14.87 19.07
C GLY A 474 4.82 -13.78 19.16
N GLU A 475 4.89 -12.95 20.20
CA GLU A 475 3.88 -11.92 20.50
C GLU A 475 4.21 -10.53 19.93
N GLY A 476 5.44 -10.32 19.45
CA GLY A 476 5.88 -9.03 18.95
C GLY A 476 5.18 -8.59 17.67
N VAL A 477 4.54 -7.43 17.71
CA VAL A 477 3.81 -6.78 16.61
C VAL A 477 4.54 -5.49 16.22
N SER A 478 4.83 -5.34 14.93
CA SER A 478 5.37 -4.10 14.35
C SER A 478 4.24 -3.33 13.69
N ILE A 479 4.10 -2.03 13.94
CA ILE A 479 3.05 -1.21 13.31
C ILE A 479 3.68 -0.01 12.61
N CYS A 480 3.20 0.29 11.40
CA CYS A 480 3.82 1.25 10.50
C CYS A 480 2.83 2.26 9.91
N PRO A 481 2.10 3.00 10.75
CA PRO A 481 1.15 4.00 10.27
C PRO A 481 1.90 5.15 9.57
N GLY A 482 1.21 5.88 8.70
CA GLY A 482 1.71 7.14 8.19
C GLY A 482 1.66 8.25 9.26
N PRO A 483 2.36 9.38 9.05
CA PRO A 483 2.42 10.49 10.02
C PRO A 483 1.06 11.07 10.41
N ASP A 484 0.05 10.92 9.55
CA ASP A 484 -1.30 11.44 9.78
C ASP A 484 -2.05 10.73 10.92
N MET A 485 -1.55 9.58 11.41
CA MET A 485 -2.16 8.88 12.55
C MET A 485 -2.26 9.75 13.81
N ALA A 486 -1.37 10.73 13.99
CA ALA A 486 -1.36 11.63 15.14
C ALA A 486 -2.63 12.48 15.34
N TYR A 487 -3.54 12.46 14.36
CA TYR A 487 -4.79 13.21 14.38
C TYR A 487 -6.03 12.32 14.49
N PHE A 488 -5.88 11.00 14.42
CA PHE A 488 -6.99 10.06 14.57
C PHE A 488 -6.93 9.39 15.95
N SER A 489 -7.84 9.79 16.84
CA SER A 489 -7.85 9.38 18.25
C SER A 489 -9.02 8.47 18.63
N LYS A 490 -9.74 7.91 17.65
CA LYS A 490 -10.94 7.09 17.87
C LYS A 490 -10.85 5.76 17.15
N ILE A 491 -11.35 4.72 17.81
CA ILE A 491 -11.70 3.46 17.16
C ILE A 491 -13.00 3.70 16.39
N LEU A 492 -13.05 3.31 15.12
CA LEU A 492 -14.13 3.65 14.21
C LEU A 492 -14.77 2.40 13.60
N SER A 493 -16.07 2.44 13.38
CA SER A 493 -16.75 1.53 12.46
C SER A 493 -16.44 1.88 11.00
N LEU A 494 -16.72 0.96 10.07
CA LEU A 494 -16.61 1.20 8.64
C LEU A 494 -17.53 2.34 8.20
N GLN A 495 -18.76 2.37 8.75
CA GLN A 495 -19.73 3.42 8.42
C GLN A 495 -19.24 4.80 8.87
N GLU A 496 -18.66 4.91 10.07
CA GLU A 496 -18.08 6.18 10.55
C GLU A 496 -16.88 6.62 9.70
N MET A 497 -15.98 5.70 9.35
CA MET A 497 -14.85 6.00 8.48
C MET A 497 -15.31 6.47 7.09
N ILE A 498 -16.29 5.79 6.49
CA ILE A 498 -16.84 6.19 5.18
C ILE A 498 -17.60 7.51 5.28
N ALA A 499 -18.39 7.70 6.32
CA ALA A 499 -19.05 8.97 6.61
C ALA A 499 -18.02 10.10 6.71
N HIS A 500 -16.86 9.83 7.30
CA HIS A 500 -15.75 10.77 7.34
C HIS A 500 -15.15 11.09 5.99
N ILE A 501 -14.82 10.06 5.19
CA ILE A 501 -14.31 10.23 3.82
C ILE A 501 -15.27 11.07 2.97
N TYR A 502 -16.59 10.89 3.15
CA TYR A 502 -17.64 11.60 2.42
C TYR A 502 -18.19 12.86 3.11
N GLY A 503 -17.59 13.30 4.21
CA GLY A 503 -17.93 14.59 4.85
C GLY A 503 -19.25 14.61 5.61
N LYS A 504 -19.86 13.44 5.88
CA LYS A 504 -21.06 13.28 6.71
C LYS A 504 -20.74 13.30 8.21
N LEU A 505 -19.49 13.03 8.56
CA LEU A 505 -18.96 13.02 9.93
C LEU A 505 -17.54 13.61 9.90
N ASN A 506 -17.12 14.29 10.96
CA ASN A 506 -15.70 14.56 11.18
C ASN A 506 -15.22 13.78 12.41
N VAL A 507 -14.28 12.87 12.21
CA VAL A 507 -13.71 12.04 13.29
C VAL A 507 -12.43 12.63 13.87
N ILE A 508 -11.85 13.65 13.22
CA ILE A 508 -10.66 14.35 13.68
C ILE A 508 -11.10 15.51 14.59
N GLU A 509 -10.76 15.41 15.87
CA GLU A 509 -11.06 16.45 16.87
C GLU A 509 -10.02 17.57 16.87
N ARG A 510 -8.79 17.26 16.45
CA ARG A 510 -7.68 18.22 16.39
C ARG A 510 -7.88 19.22 15.25
N THR A 511 -7.77 20.50 15.56
CA THR A 511 -7.92 21.61 14.61
C THR A 511 -6.58 22.12 14.06
N ASP A 512 -5.47 21.60 14.56
CA ASP A 512 -4.11 22.01 14.21
C ASP A 512 -3.46 21.13 13.14
N ARG A 513 -4.20 20.15 12.60
CA ARG A 513 -3.75 19.30 11.50
C ARG A 513 -3.47 20.15 10.24
N PRO A 514 -2.23 20.18 9.72
CA PRO A 514 -1.94 20.82 8.45
C PRO A 514 -2.63 20.09 7.29
N HIS A 515 -2.91 20.82 6.21
CA HIS A 515 -3.32 20.18 4.95
C HIS A 515 -2.23 19.21 4.47
N PHE A 516 -2.62 18.05 3.89
CA PHE A 516 -1.68 16.96 3.58
C PHE A 516 -0.48 17.37 2.71
N LEU A 517 -0.66 18.32 1.77
CA LEU A 517 0.43 18.89 0.96
C LEU A 517 1.45 19.68 1.80
N VAL A 518 0.96 20.46 2.77
CA VAL A 518 1.82 21.20 3.71
C VAL A 518 2.50 20.22 4.67
N LYS A 519 1.77 19.21 5.16
CA LYS A 519 2.33 18.15 6.01
C LYS A 519 3.46 17.40 5.29
N GLU A 520 3.31 17.12 4.00
CA GLU A 520 4.37 16.50 3.19
C GLU A 520 5.65 17.35 3.17
N ILE A 521 5.54 18.68 3.01
CA ILE A 521 6.72 19.58 3.08
C ILE A 521 7.36 19.53 4.46
N ILE A 522 6.58 19.63 5.53
CA ILE A 522 7.09 19.57 6.92
C ILE A 522 7.94 18.30 7.12
N ILE A 523 7.43 17.15 6.67
CA ILE A 523 8.13 15.87 6.81
C ILE A 523 9.41 15.84 5.97
N ASN A 524 9.38 16.36 4.74
CA ASN A 524 10.55 16.42 3.87
C ASN A 524 11.63 17.38 4.40
N ILE A 525 11.25 18.53 4.96
CA ILE A 525 12.19 19.48 5.59
C ILE A 525 12.83 18.85 6.81
N LYS A 526 12.05 18.16 7.66
CA LYS A 526 12.59 17.41 8.81
C LYS A 526 13.64 16.39 8.35
N TYR A 527 13.31 15.56 7.35
CA TYR A 527 14.26 14.60 6.79
C TYR A 527 15.53 15.27 6.24
N LEU A 528 15.38 16.39 5.51
CA LEU A 528 16.50 17.15 4.96
C LEU A 528 17.43 17.69 6.06
N LYS A 529 16.86 18.28 7.13
CA LYS A 529 17.61 18.80 8.28
C LYS A 529 18.39 17.68 8.98
N GLU A 530 17.73 16.57 9.27
CA GLU A 530 18.37 15.38 9.88
C GLU A 530 19.55 14.87 9.03
N LYS A 531 19.43 14.89 7.70
CA LYS A 531 20.52 14.50 6.79
C LYS A 531 21.63 15.54 6.63
N ALA A 532 21.30 16.82 6.73
CA ALA A 532 22.28 17.91 6.67
C ALA A 532 23.15 17.95 7.93
N GLU A 533 22.58 17.63 9.09
CA GLU A 533 23.28 17.59 10.38
C GLU A 533 24.12 16.31 10.59
N ASP A 534 23.86 15.27 9.79
CA ASP A 534 24.60 14.01 9.88
C ASP A 534 26.05 14.18 9.39
N SER A 535 26.98 14.20 10.34
CA SER A 535 28.43 14.28 10.10
C SER A 535 29.00 13.16 9.20
N SER A 536 28.25 12.08 8.97
CA SER A 536 28.66 10.99 8.08
C SER A 536 28.22 11.17 6.62
N THR A 537 27.46 12.22 6.31
CA THR A 537 27.02 12.54 4.96
C THR A 537 28.20 12.93 4.07
N SER A 538 28.40 12.16 2.99
CA SER A 538 29.45 12.37 1.99
C SER A 538 29.20 13.60 1.11
N ASP A 539 30.24 14.15 0.48
CA ASP A 539 30.10 15.32 -0.43
C ASP A 539 29.12 15.08 -1.58
N LYS A 540 29.08 13.84 -2.10
CA LYS A 540 28.11 13.44 -3.13
C LYS A 540 26.68 13.46 -2.60
N GLU A 541 26.46 13.02 -1.36
CA GLU A 541 25.16 13.09 -0.73
C GLU A 541 24.77 14.53 -0.46
N LYS A 542 25.68 15.39 0.02
CA LYS A 542 25.44 16.83 0.18
C LYS A 542 24.96 17.48 -1.12
N GLU A 543 25.58 17.14 -2.25
CA GLU A 543 25.14 17.65 -3.55
C GLU A 543 23.73 17.15 -3.91
N SER A 544 23.42 15.88 -3.63
CA SER A 544 22.07 15.34 -3.78
C SER A 544 21.05 16.05 -2.86
N LEU A 545 21.45 16.46 -1.65
CA LEU A 545 20.59 17.19 -0.72
C LEU A 545 20.36 18.65 -1.17
N LYS A 546 21.30 19.26 -1.89
CA LYS A 546 21.06 20.57 -2.54
C LYS A 546 20.00 20.48 -3.63
N ILE A 547 20.05 19.45 -4.48
CA ILE A 547 19.01 19.17 -5.48
C ILE A 547 17.66 18.93 -4.79
N PHE A 548 17.67 18.14 -3.70
CA PHE A 548 16.49 17.90 -2.88
C PHE A 548 15.88 19.21 -2.35
N LYS A 549 16.72 20.10 -1.78
CA LYS A 549 16.31 21.44 -1.30
C LYS A 549 15.70 22.27 -2.43
N GLN A 550 16.33 22.28 -3.61
CA GLN A 550 15.83 23.02 -4.77
C GLN A 550 14.45 22.52 -5.22
N ASN A 551 14.26 21.20 -5.31
CA ASN A 551 12.98 20.62 -5.69
C ASN A 551 11.87 20.92 -4.66
N LEU A 552 12.21 20.97 -3.36
CA LEU A 552 11.28 21.42 -2.33
C LEU A 552 10.89 22.90 -2.47
N LEU A 553 11.84 23.79 -2.77
CA LEU A 553 11.56 25.22 -3.01
C LEU A 553 10.63 25.40 -4.22
N GLU A 554 10.85 24.64 -5.29
CA GLU A 554 9.97 24.63 -6.46
C GLU A 554 8.57 24.09 -6.11
N GLY A 555 8.50 23.05 -5.28
CA GLY A 555 7.26 22.51 -4.73
C GLY A 555 6.48 23.53 -3.90
N ILE A 556 7.16 24.26 -3.00
CA ILE A 556 6.57 25.35 -2.19
C ILE A 556 6.04 26.45 -3.11
N LYS A 557 6.81 26.86 -4.13
CA LYS A 557 6.38 27.86 -5.11
C LYS A 557 5.12 27.41 -5.86
N TYR A 558 5.06 26.15 -6.27
CA TYR A 558 3.88 25.57 -6.91
C TYR A 558 2.68 25.59 -5.96
N TYR A 559 2.83 25.18 -4.70
CA TYR A 559 1.72 25.21 -3.73
C TYR A 559 1.26 26.62 -3.40
N ASN A 560 2.17 27.59 -3.25
CA ASN A 560 1.80 29.00 -3.08
C ASN A 560 0.91 29.49 -4.24
N LYS A 561 1.28 29.17 -5.48
CA LYS A 561 0.45 29.49 -6.65
C LYS A 561 -0.88 28.76 -6.63
N LEU A 562 -0.87 27.46 -6.32
CA LEU A 562 -2.07 26.62 -6.25
C LEU A 562 -3.10 27.19 -5.26
N TYR A 563 -2.70 27.40 -4.00
CA TYR A 563 -3.57 27.95 -2.96
C TYR A 563 -4.06 29.37 -3.25
N SER A 564 -3.28 30.17 -3.98
CA SER A 564 -3.67 31.54 -4.34
C SER A 564 -4.64 31.61 -5.53
N THR A 565 -4.61 30.62 -6.42
CA THR A 565 -5.33 30.66 -7.71
C THR A 565 -6.53 29.73 -7.76
N VAL A 566 -6.52 28.68 -6.95
CA VAL A 566 -7.56 27.66 -6.94
C VAL A 566 -8.16 27.64 -5.55
N LYS A 567 -9.50 27.75 -5.46
CA LYS A 567 -10.23 27.47 -4.23
C LYS A 567 -10.20 25.95 -3.99
N VAL A 568 -9.06 25.48 -3.49
CA VAL A 568 -8.78 24.07 -3.22
C VAL A 568 -9.50 23.58 -1.95
N ASP A 569 -9.80 24.50 -1.04
CA ASP A 569 -10.34 24.26 0.30
C ASP A 569 -11.15 25.47 0.83
N ASP A 570 -11.64 25.35 2.07
CA ASP A 570 -12.14 26.46 2.88
C ASP A 570 -11.12 27.62 2.97
N GLU A 571 -11.61 28.86 2.99
CA GLU A 571 -10.76 30.06 2.98
C GLU A 571 -9.80 30.11 4.18
N ASN A 572 -10.19 29.57 5.34
CA ASN A 572 -9.31 29.48 6.50
C ASN A 572 -8.18 28.47 6.29
N VAL A 573 -8.46 27.32 5.67
CA VAL A 573 -7.44 26.31 5.36
C VAL A 573 -6.43 26.87 4.36
N ILE A 574 -6.91 27.59 3.34
CA ILE A 574 -6.05 28.27 2.35
C ILE A 574 -5.16 29.30 3.04
N LYS A 575 -5.73 30.18 3.88
CA LYS A 575 -4.98 31.22 4.58
C LYS A 575 -3.92 30.64 5.52
N THR A 576 -4.27 29.61 6.29
CA THR A 576 -3.33 28.91 7.19
C THR A 576 -2.23 28.24 6.39
N SER A 577 -2.57 27.56 5.28
CA SER A 577 -1.60 26.88 4.42
C SER A 577 -0.60 27.86 3.81
N LEU A 578 -1.06 28.99 3.28
CA LEU A 578 -0.19 30.05 2.73
C LEU A 578 0.76 30.62 3.80
N SER A 579 0.25 30.83 5.02
CA SER A 579 1.09 31.28 6.14
C SER A 579 2.16 30.24 6.51
N GLN A 580 1.79 28.95 6.55
CA GLN A 580 2.71 27.86 6.84
C GLN A 580 3.78 27.73 5.76
N LEU A 581 3.39 27.81 4.47
CA LEU A 581 4.33 27.74 3.35
C LEU A 581 5.39 28.83 3.41
N LYS A 582 5.02 30.07 3.77
CA LYS A 582 5.98 31.17 3.96
C LYS A 582 7.00 30.85 5.05
N ASN A 583 6.56 30.29 6.18
CA ASN A 583 7.46 29.91 7.26
C ASN A 583 8.38 28.76 6.84
N LEU A 584 7.83 27.74 6.19
CA LEU A 584 8.58 26.57 5.70
C LEU A 584 9.61 26.95 4.63
N GLU A 585 9.32 27.93 3.78
CA GLU A 585 10.28 28.49 2.82
C GLU A 585 11.46 29.15 3.55
N GLY A 586 11.20 29.92 4.60
CA GLY A 586 12.24 30.50 5.47
C GLY A 586 13.11 29.42 6.11
N GLU A 587 12.48 28.43 6.77
CA GLU A 587 13.18 27.31 7.39
C GLU A 587 14.05 26.53 6.40
N LEU A 588 13.54 26.30 5.19
CA LEU A 588 14.26 25.57 4.16
C LEU A 588 15.48 26.36 3.67
N ASN A 589 15.34 27.68 3.51
CA ASN A 589 16.45 28.55 3.12
C ASN A 589 17.60 28.52 4.14
N ASP A 590 17.28 28.41 5.43
CA ASP A 590 18.26 28.36 6.53
C ASP A 590 19.04 27.04 6.62
N VAL A 591 18.58 25.96 5.96
CA VAL A 591 19.32 24.68 5.93
C VAL A 591 20.64 24.84 5.18
N LYS A 592 21.75 24.53 5.84
CA LYS A 592 23.13 24.56 5.32
C LYS A 592 23.69 23.14 5.20
N PHE A 593 24.60 22.91 4.26
CA PHE A 593 25.22 21.61 3.96
C PHE A 593 26.75 21.65 4.13
#